data_AF-A0A6V7X576-F1
#
_entry.id   AF-A0A6V7X576-F1
#
_cell.length_a   1.000
_cell.length_b   1.000
_cell.length_c   1.000
_cell.angle_alpha   90.00
_cell.angle_beta   90.00
_cell.angle_gamma   90.00
#
_symmetry.space_group_name_H-M   'P 1'
#
loop_
_entity.id
_entity.type
_entity.pdbx_description
1 polymer ?
#
loop_
_entity_poly.entity_id
_entity_poly.type
_entity_poly.pdbx_seq_one_letter_code
_entity_poly.pdbx_strand_id
1 'polypeptide(L)'
;MVGDGGYDQNVVVFAENPFKKAQNCLNYSLYYFEFKCKFEKELNGSSLYMEIGLRNCSTTNPIYYCAKYGRIYNEKYESFKLSSFTWNNNDIFGCGIVYPPTNMTNEFPRIFFTQNGNRIGKGVLLKKKSDSYKPRVWLNCCSIEANFGNDLESKPFKYDISKHLILKEFY
;
A
#
# COMPACT_ATOMS: atom_id res chain seq x y z
N MET A 1 31.88 16.13 24.30
CA MET A 1 30.90 15.07 23.99
C MET A 1 30.83 14.98 22.48
N VAL A 2 31.44 13.94 21.92
CA VAL A 2 31.28 13.59 20.50
C VAL A 2 29.88 13.01 20.40
N GLY A 3 28.95 13.75 19.79
CA GLY A 3 27.63 13.19 19.50
C GLY A 3 27.83 12.09 18.47
N ASP A 4 27.51 10.85 18.83
CA ASP A 4 27.50 9.75 17.88
C ASP A 4 26.62 10.15 16.69
N GLY A 5 27.28 10.40 15.54
CA GLY A 5 26.66 10.78 14.28
C GLY A 5 25.92 9.59 13.67
N GLY A 6 24.85 9.15 14.32
CA GLY A 6 23.95 8.13 13.79
C GLY A 6 23.24 8.68 12.56
N TYR A 7 23.50 8.08 11.39
CA TYR A 7 22.74 8.36 10.19
C TYR A 7 21.38 7.67 10.26
N ASP A 8 20.31 8.41 9.97
CA ASP A 8 18.98 7.82 9.84
C ASP A 8 18.97 6.83 8.67
N GLN A 9 18.70 5.56 8.98
CA GLN A 9 18.66 4.51 7.97
C GLN A 9 17.25 4.31 7.42
N ASN A 10 17.21 4.03 6.14
CA ASN A 10 16.04 3.55 5.44
C ASN A 10 15.67 2.15 5.95
N VAL A 11 14.41 1.96 6.35
CA VAL A 11 13.90 0.66 6.79
C VAL A 11 12.83 0.17 5.82
N VAL A 12 12.96 -1.08 5.38
CA VAL A 12 11.94 -1.76 4.59
C VAL A 12 11.39 -2.92 5.41
N VAL A 13 10.08 -2.93 5.63
CA VAL A 13 9.38 -3.98 6.37
C VAL A 13 8.40 -4.69 5.45
N PHE A 14 8.29 -6.00 5.63
CA PHE A 14 7.31 -6.84 4.94
C PHE A 14 6.41 -7.50 5.99
N ALA A 15 5.11 -7.63 5.72
CA ALA A 15 4.26 -8.49 6.55
C ALA A 15 4.79 -9.92 6.53
N GLU A 16 4.59 -10.72 7.56
CA GLU A 16 5.07 -12.12 7.56
C GLU A 16 4.41 -12.94 6.43
N ASN A 17 3.08 -12.83 6.35
CA ASN A 17 2.24 -13.59 5.43
C ASN A 17 1.86 -12.77 4.17
N PRO A 18 1.86 -13.39 2.97
CA PRO A 18 1.36 -12.75 1.77
C PRO A 18 -0.17 -12.89 1.65
N PHE A 19 -0.79 -11.96 0.91
CA PHE A 19 -2.15 -12.09 0.42
C PHE A 19 -2.17 -13.07 -0.75
N LYS A 20 -2.69 -14.26 -0.50
CA LYS A 20 -2.81 -15.32 -1.50
C LYS A 20 -4.19 -15.30 -2.15
N LYS A 21 -4.24 -15.46 -3.47
CA LYS A 21 -5.51 -15.68 -4.17
C LYS A 21 -6.15 -16.96 -3.64
N ALA A 22 -7.43 -16.89 -3.25
CA ALA A 22 -8.18 -18.07 -2.84
C ALA A 22 -8.39 -19.01 -4.03
N GLN A 23 -8.22 -20.31 -3.79
CA GLN A 23 -8.57 -21.34 -4.77
C GLN A 23 -10.10 -21.53 -4.79
N ASN A 24 -10.66 -21.84 -5.96
CA ASN A 24 -12.09 -22.13 -6.15
C ASN A 24 -13.03 -20.99 -5.70
N CYS A 25 -12.59 -19.74 -5.81
CA CYS A 25 -13.40 -18.59 -5.42
C CYS A 25 -14.31 -18.17 -6.58
N LEU A 26 -15.63 -18.22 -6.36
CA LEU A 26 -16.63 -17.78 -7.34
C LEU A 26 -16.82 -16.26 -7.35
N ASN A 27 -16.34 -15.57 -6.31
CA ASN A 27 -16.48 -14.14 -6.12
C ASN A 27 -15.12 -13.43 -6.16
N TYR A 28 -15.14 -12.10 -6.28
CA TYR A 28 -13.94 -11.31 -6.07
C TYR A 28 -13.49 -11.44 -4.61
N SER A 29 -12.18 -11.49 -4.39
CA SER A 29 -11.58 -11.49 -3.05
C SER A 29 -10.82 -10.19 -2.85
N LEU A 30 -11.10 -9.49 -1.74
CA LEU A 30 -10.43 -8.26 -1.35
C LEU A 30 -9.52 -8.51 -0.16
N TYR A 31 -8.26 -8.09 -0.28
CA TYR A 31 -7.33 -7.98 0.84
C TYR A 31 -6.91 -6.53 1.01
N TYR A 32 -6.80 -6.07 2.25
CA TYR A 32 -6.52 -4.68 2.57
C TYR A 32 -5.70 -4.56 3.86
N PHE A 33 -4.84 -3.56 3.93
CA PHE A 33 -4.12 -3.16 5.14
C PHE A 33 -3.90 -1.65 5.11
N GLU A 34 -3.73 -1.07 6.29
CA GLU A 34 -3.40 0.35 6.45
C GLU A 34 -2.34 0.59 7.53
N PHE A 35 -1.64 1.71 7.37
CA PHE A 35 -0.64 2.21 8.28
C PHE A 35 -0.99 3.65 8.66
N LYS A 36 -1.07 3.93 9.96
CA LYS A 36 -1.03 5.31 10.46
C LYS A 36 0.42 5.75 10.54
N CYS A 37 0.77 6.85 9.88
CA CYS A 37 2.13 7.34 9.77
C CYS A 37 2.37 8.50 10.72
N LYS A 38 3.41 8.45 11.55
CA LYS A 38 3.83 9.54 12.44
C LYS A 38 5.23 10.02 12.09
N PHE A 39 5.43 11.33 12.04
CA PHE A 39 6.74 11.93 11.79
C PHE A 39 7.56 11.93 13.08
N GLU A 40 8.80 11.46 13.01
CA GLU A 40 9.69 11.36 14.18
C GLU A 40 10.69 12.53 14.26
N LYS A 41 10.85 13.30 13.19
CA LYS A 41 11.69 14.51 13.16
C LYS A 41 10.96 15.65 12.47
N GLU A 42 11.29 16.88 12.88
CA GLU A 42 10.89 18.07 12.15
C GLU A 42 11.49 18.06 10.74
N LEU A 43 10.76 18.63 9.77
CA LEU A 43 11.08 18.69 8.34
C LEU A 43 12.43 19.37 7.99
N ASN A 44 13.18 19.83 9.00
CA ASN A 44 14.40 20.61 8.83
C ASN A 44 15.60 19.70 8.51
N GLY A 45 15.69 19.30 7.24
CA GLY A 45 16.89 18.72 6.62
C GLY A 45 16.86 17.21 6.39
N SER A 46 16.07 16.44 7.15
CA SER A 46 15.85 15.01 6.88
C SER A 46 14.67 14.82 5.92
N SER A 47 14.89 14.08 4.83
CA SER A 47 13.82 13.83 3.87
C SER A 47 12.90 12.72 4.39
N LEU A 48 11.78 13.10 5.01
CA LEU A 48 10.70 12.17 5.36
C LEU A 48 10.39 11.30 4.14
N TYR A 49 10.29 9.99 4.35
CA TYR A 49 10.01 9.05 3.28
C TYR A 49 9.03 7.99 3.76
N MET A 50 8.00 7.74 2.96
CA MET A 50 7.13 6.59 3.15
C MET A 50 6.69 6.05 1.79
N GLU A 51 6.86 4.75 1.60
CA GLU A 51 6.19 3.97 0.58
C GLU A 51 5.29 2.92 1.24
N ILE A 52 4.10 2.73 0.69
CA ILE A 52 3.20 1.63 1.05
C ILE A 52 2.84 0.86 -0.21
N GLY A 53 2.81 -0.46 -0.14
CA GLY A 53 2.39 -1.24 -1.29
C GLY A 53 2.53 -2.74 -1.15
N LEU A 54 2.57 -3.39 -2.30
CA LEU A 54 2.61 -4.83 -2.43
C LEU A 54 3.82 -5.24 -3.25
N ARG A 55 4.59 -6.22 -2.75
CA ARG A 55 5.62 -6.90 -3.52
C ARG A 55 5.05 -8.21 -4.05
N ASN A 56 5.14 -8.41 -5.36
CA ASN A 56 4.84 -9.69 -5.97
C ASN A 56 5.80 -10.76 -5.44
N CYS A 57 5.29 -11.89 -4.94
CA CYS A 57 6.15 -12.95 -4.39
C CYS A 57 7.00 -13.65 -5.45
N SER A 58 6.60 -13.57 -6.73
CA SER A 58 7.30 -14.18 -7.86
C SER A 58 8.30 -13.23 -8.54
N THR A 59 8.39 -11.97 -8.12
CA THR A 59 9.32 -10.98 -8.69
C THR A 59 9.98 -10.11 -7.61
N THR A 60 10.89 -9.23 -8.01
CA THR A 60 11.55 -8.29 -7.10
C THR A 60 10.85 -6.95 -7.03
N ASN A 61 10.12 -6.54 -8.08
CA ASN A 61 9.62 -5.18 -8.20
C ASN A 61 8.28 -5.00 -7.47
N PRO A 62 8.17 -4.05 -6.53
CA PRO A 62 6.92 -3.75 -5.86
C PRO A 62 6.02 -2.84 -6.70
N ILE A 63 4.75 -2.80 -6.31
CA ILE A 63 3.79 -1.77 -6.70
C ILE A 63 3.50 -0.99 -5.44
N TYR A 64 3.71 0.31 -5.47
CA TYR A 64 3.67 1.12 -4.26
C TYR A 64 3.23 2.54 -4.53
N TYR A 65 2.71 3.14 -3.48
CA TYR A 65 2.45 4.55 -3.41
C TYR A 65 3.56 5.20 -2.57
N CYS A 66 4.23 6.22 -3.12
CA CYS A 66 5.22 7.03 -2.44
C CYS A 66 4.59 8.34 -1.97
N ALA A 67 4.44 8.50 -0.65
CA ALA A 67 3.82 9.69 -0.07
C ALA A 67 4.63 10.95 -0.37
N LYS A 68 5.97 10.92 -0.19
CA LYS A 68 6.84 12.08 -0.45
C LYS A 68 6.61 12.72 -1.82
N TYR A 69 6.38 11.91 -2.85
CA TYR A 69 6.22 12.39 -4.23
C TYR A 69 4.76 12.48 -4.69
N GLY A 70 3.80 11.98 -3.90
CA GLY A 70 2.40 11.88 -4.33
C GLY A 70 2.26 11.06 -5.62
N ARG A 71 2.99 9.93 -5.71
CA ARG A 71 3.06 9.11 -6.94
C ARG A 71 2.82 7.64 -6.64
N ILE A 72 2.12 6.98 -7.57
CA ILE A 72 1.99 5.53 -7.61
C ILE A 72 3.00 4.98 -8.62
N TYR A 73 3.71 3.92 -8.27
CA TYR A 73 4.67 3.22 -9.12
C TYR A 73 4.20 1.77 -9.31
N ASN A 74 4.27 1.27 -10.55
CA ASN A 74 3.97 -0.13 -10.86
C ASN A 74 5.25 -1.00 -10.94
N GLU A 75 5.09 -2.29 -11.24
CA GLU A 75 6.21 -3.26 -11.32
C GLU A 75 7.24 -2.93 -12.42
N LYS A 76 6.91 -2.02 -13.35
CA LYS A 76 7.81 -1.52 -14.41
C LYS A 76 8.44 -0.16 -14.07
N TYR A 77 8.21 0.36 -12.87
CA TYR A 77 8.60 1.70 -12.45
C TYR A 77 7.95 2.83 -13.28
N GLU A 78 6.86 2.55 -13.99
CA GLU A 78 6.01 3.60 -14.55
C GLU A 78 5.36 4.34 -13.37
N SER A 79 5.41 5.69 -13.38
CA SER A 79 4.93 6.52 -12.27
C SER A 79 3.71 7.35 -12.65
N PHE A 80 2.69 7.35 -11.80
CA PHE A 80 1.44 8.07 -11.98
C PHE A 80 1.31 9.14 -10.90
N LYS A 81 1.32 10.41 -11.30
CA LYS A 81 1.20 11.55 -10.39
C LYS A 81 -0.26 11.72 -9.96
N LEU A 82 -0.49 11.93 -8.67
CA LEU A 82 -1.80 12.29 -8.13
C LEU A 82 -2.05 13.79 -8.31
N SER A 83 -3.27 14.17 -8.68
CA SER A 83 -3.65 15.56 -8.98
C SER A 83 -3.66 16.47 -7.75
N SER A 84 -4.03 15.93 -6.59
CA SER A 84 -4.03 16.63 -5.30
C SER A 84 -3.56 15.67 -4.22
N PHE A 85 -2.43 15.97 -3.59
CA PHE A 85 -1.91 15.19 -2.49
C PHE A 85 -1.19 16.08 -1.49
N THR A 86 -1.51 15.88 -0.22
CA THR A 86 -0.80 16.46 0.92
C THR A 86 -0.45 15.33 1.88
N TRP A 87 0.78 15.32 2.39
CA TRP A 87 1.22 14.36 3.39
C TRP A 87 1.31 15.05 4.75
N ASN A 88 0.46 14.65 5.68
CA ASN A 88 0.42 15.22 7.02
C ASN A 88 0.82 14.18 8.07
N ASN A 89 1.25 14.68 9.22
CA ASN A 89 1.51 13.86 10.39
C ASN A 89 0.21 13.17 10.82
N ASN A 90 0.28 11.88 11.18
CA ASN A 90 -0.85 11.01 11.53
C ASN A 90 -1.80 10.62 10.38
N ASP A 91 -1.46 10.92 9.13
CA ASP A 91 -2.23 10.40 7.99
C ASP A 91 -2.22 8.86 7.98
N ILE A 92 -3.36 8.29 7.60
CA ILE A 92 -3.55 6.85 7.45
C ILE A 92 -3.48 6.49 5.97
N PHE A 93 -2.54 5.64 5.60
CA PHE A 93 -2.35 5.17 4.23
C PHE A 93 -2.71 3.70 4.14
N GLY A 94 -3.47 3.33 3.13
CA GLY A 94 -3.88 1.95 2.91
C GLY A 94 -3.60 1.48 1.50
N CYS A 95 -3.51 0.17 1.37
CA CYS A 95 -3.31 -0.52 0.11
C CYS A 95 -4.18 -1.77 0.08
N GLY A 96 -4.93 -1.92 -1.01
CA GLY A 96 -5.78 -3.08 -1.23
C GLY A 96 -5.49 -3.75 -2.55
N ILE A 97 -5.70 -5.07 -2.59
CA ILE A 97 -5.68 -5.89 -3.80
C ILE A 97 -6.99 -6.63 -3.94
N VAL A 98 -7.54 -6.60 -5.15
CA VAL A 98 -8.73 -7.33 -5.55
C VAL A 98 -8.32 -8.44 -6.50
N TYR A 99 -8.55 -9.68 -6.12
CA TYR A 99 -8.38 -10.84 -7.00
C TYR A 99 -9.70 -11.17 -7.69
N PRO A 100 -9.68 -11.46 -9.01
CA PRO A 100 -10.86 -11.93 -9.72
C PRO A 100 -11.21 -13.38 -9.33
N PRO A 101 -12.48 -13.79 -9.53
CA PRO A 101 -12.91 -15.18 -9.44
C PRO A 101 -11.99 -16.15 -10.19
N THR A 102 -11.92 -17.40 -9.74
CA THR A 102 -11.06 -18.44 -10.34
C THR A 102 -11.46 -18.77 -11.77
N ASN A 103 -12.77 -18.75 -12.08
CA ASN A 103 -13.30 -19.01 -13.43
C ASN A 103 -13.12 -17.84 -14.41
N MET A 104 -12.82 -16.63 -13.92
CA MET A 104 -12.59 -15.45 -14.76
C MET A 104 -11.13 -15.39 -15.22
N THR A 105 -10.76 -16.31 -16.11
CA THR A 105 -9.37 -16.46 -16.57
C THR A 105 -8.85 -15.24 -17.33
N ASN A 106 -9.70 -14.35 -17.85
CA ASN A 106 -9.25 -13.17 -18.60
C ASN A 106 -9.13 -11.91 -17.74
N GLU A 107 -9.47 -12.00 -16.45
CA GLU A 107 -9.32 -10.90 -15.52
C GLU A 107 -7.99 -10.98 -14.76
N PHE A 108 -7.48 -9.80 -14.41
CA PHE A 108 -6.25 -9.64 -13.66
C PHE A 108 -6.54 -9.04 -12.30
N PRO A 109 -5.69 -9.31 -11.29
CA PRO A 109 -5.80 -8.63 -10.02
C PRO A 109 -5.61 -7.12 -10.19
N ARG A 110 -6.17 -6.35 -9.27
CA ARG A 110 -6.17 -4.88 -9.30
C ARG A 110 -5.72 -4.36 -7.95
N ILE A 111 -4.85 -3.36 -7.94
CA ILE A 111 -4.40 -2.71 -6.71
C ILE A 111 -5.01 -1.31 -6.62
N PHE A 112 -5.33 -0.89 -5.41
CA PHE A 112 -5.73 0.48 -5.12
C PHE A 112 -5.08 0.98 -3.84
N PHE A 113 -5.03 2.30 -3.71
CA PHE A 113 -4.47 2.98 -2.55
C PHE A 113 -5.52 3.90 -1.93
N THR A 114 -5.37 4.13 -0.64
CA THR A 114 -6.25 5.02 0.12
C THR A 114 -5.43 5.93 1.01
N GLN A 115 -5.94 7.13 1.28
CA GLN A 115 -5.45 8.05 2.29
C GLN A 115 -6.63 8.53 3.15
N ASN A 116 -6.51 8.43 4.46
CA ASN A 116 -7.51 8.83 5.44
C ASN A 116 -8.91 8.24 5.14
N GLY A 117 -8.94 6.98 4.69
CA GLY A 117 -10.17 6.26 4.34
C GLY A 117 -10.78 6.61 2.98
N ASN A 118 -10.14 7.48 2.20
CA ASN A 118 -10.58 7.83 0.86
C ASN A 118 -9.64 7.21 -0.17
N ARG A 119 -10.19 6.71 -1.29
CA ARG A 119 -9.37 6.19 -2.38
C ARG A 119 -8.59 7.34 -3.03
N ILE A 120 -7.31 7.09 -3.35
CA ILE A 120 -6.46 8.04 -4.06
C ILE A 120 -6.08 7.49 -5.45
N GLY A 121 -6.16 8.35 -6.45
CA GLY A 121 -5.86 7.98 -7.85
C GLY A 121 -6.80 6.92 -8.44
N LYS A 122 -6.36 6.36 -9.56
CA LYS A 122 -7.00 5.21 -10.22
C LYS A 122 -6.44 3.89 -9.68
N GLY A 123 -7.10 2.78 -10.01
CA GLY A 123 -6.53 1.46 -9.76
C GLY A 123 -5.29 1.21 -10.61
N VAL A 124 -4.44 0.29 -10.17
CA VAL A 124 -3.36 -0.26 -11.00
C VAL A 124 -3.78 -1.65 -11.45
N LEU A 125 -3.97 -1.83 -12.77
CA LEU A 125 -4.26 -3.13 -13.35
C LEU A 125 -2.97 -3.95 -13.45
N LEU A 126 -2.95 -5.15 -12.88
CA LEU A 126 -1.76 -6.00 -12.92
C LEU A 126 -1.65 -6.68 -14.28
N LYS A 127 -0.48 -6.58 -14.94
CA LYS A 127 -0.26 -7.18 -16.27
C LYS A 127 0.15 -8.66 -16.19
N LYS A 128 0.45 -9.16 -14.99
CA LYS A 128 0.80 -10.54 -14.71
C LYS A 128 -0.16 -11.13 -13.70
N LYS A 129 -0.59 -12.36 -13.94
CA LYS A 129 -1.34 -13.14 -12.95
C LYS A 129 -0.33 -13.69 -11.96
N SER A 130 -0.14 -12.96 -10.86
CA SER A 130 0.45 -13.53 -9.66
C SER A 130 -0.67 -13.76 -8.66
N ASP A 131 -0.59 -14.90 -7.98
CA ASP A 131 -1.56 -15.31 -6.97
C ASP A 131 -1.07 -14.97 -5.55
N SER A 132 0.04 -14.26 -5.41
CA SER A 132 0.63 -13.96 -4.11
C SER A 132 1.36 -12.61 -4.09
N TYR A 133 0.89 -11.72 -3.22
CA TYR A 133 1.47 -10.40 -3.00
C TYR A 133 1.70 -10.16 -1.52
N LYS A 134 2.86 -9.62 -1.16
CA LYS A 134 3.29 -9.39 0.22
C LYS A 134 3.17 -7.90 0.57
N PRO A 135 2.39 -7.51 1.60
CA PRO A 135 2.40 -6.15 2.14
C PRO A 135 3.81 -5.69 2.47
N ARG A 136 4.11 -4.46 2.08
CA ARG A 136 5.41 -3.83 2.22
C ARG A 136 5.25 -2.36 2.60
N VAL A 137 6.18 -1.89 3.42
CA VAL A 137 6.37 -0.48 3.71
C VAL A 137 7.86 -0.14 3.69
N TRP A 138 8.22 1.03 3.14
CA TRP A 138 9.55 1.63 3.23
C TRP A 138 9.42 2.92 4.00
N LEU A 139 10.19 3.10 5.07
CA LEU A 139 10.18 4.30 5.92
C LEU A 139 11.57 4.97 5.99
N ASN A 140 11.57 6.29 6.14
CA ASN A 140 12.69 7.09 6.63
C ASN A 140 12.15 8.23 7.49
N CYS A 141 12.69 8.39 8.71
CA CYS A 141 12.30 9.44 9.67
C CYS A 141 10.80 9.45 10.04
N CYS A 142 10.14 8.30 9.91
CA CYS A 142 8.73 8.08 10.26
C CYS A 142 8.58 6.80 11.07
N SER A 143 7.63 6.76 11.99
CA SER A 143 7.11 5.53 12.58
C SER A 143 5.74 5.22 11.99
N ILE A 144 5.34 3.95 12.11
CA ILE A 144 4.02 3.50 11.66
C ILE A 144 3.34 2.66 12.73
N GLU A 145 2.03 2.74 12.73
CA GLU A 145 1.16 1.80 13.43
C GLU A 145 0.41 0.96 12.40
N ALA A 146 0.60 -0.36 12.45
CA ALA A 146 0.00 -1.29 11.51
C ALA A 146 -1.42 -1.69 11.88
N ASN A 147 -2.28 -1.77 10.85
CA ASN A 147 -3.57 -2.42 10.92
C ASN A 147 -3.74 -3.37 9.72
N PHE A 148 -3.67 -4.67 10.00
CA PHE A 148 -3.93 -5.74 9.02
C PHE A 148 -5.36 -6.30 9.12
N GLY A 149 -6.21 -5.72 9.97
CA GLY A 149 -7.60 -6.16 10.15
C GLY A 149 -7.78 -7.34 11.09
N ASN A 150 -6.84 -7.59 12.00
CA ASN A 150 -6.94 -8.69 12.97
C ASN A 150 -8.00 -8.42 14.06
N ASP A 151 -8.31 -7.15 14.33
CA ASP A 151 -9.33 -6.72 15.29
C ASP A 151 -10.07 -5.50 14.72
N LEU A 152 -11.16 -5.77 13.99
CA LEU A 152 -11.96 -4.72 13.36
C LEU A 152 -12.98 -4.09 14.31
N GLU A 153 -13.21 -4.68 15.49
CA GLU A 153 -14.13 -4.12 16.49
C GLU A 153 -13.46 -2.99 17.26
N SER A 154 -12.26 -3.22 17.79
CA SER A 154 -11.51 -2.21 18.53
C SER A 154 -10.69 -1.28 17.63
N LYS A 155 -10.25 -1.79 16.48
CA LYS A 155 -9.39 -1.08 15.52
C LYS A 155 -9.90 -1.20 14.08
N PRO A 156 -11.08 -0.63 13.78
CA PRO A 156 -11.64 -0.67 12.44
C PRO A 156 -10.69 0.02 11.45
N PHE A 157 -10.74 -0.43 10.19
CA PHE A 157 -10.09 0.30 9.12
C PHE A 157 -10.69 1.70 8.97
N LYS A 158 -9.86 2.69 8.62
CA LYS A 158 -10.36 4.00 8.23
C LYS A 158 -11.11 3.92 6.90
N TYR A 159 -10.67 3.04 6.00
CA TYR A 159 -11.38 2.73 4.75
C TYR A 159 -12.54 1.76 4.99
N ASP A 160 -13.72 2.14 4.52
CA ASP A 160 -14.90 1.29 4.59
C ASP A 160 -14.90 0.25 3.46
N ILE A 161 -14.35 -0.94 3.75
CA ILE A 161 -14.27 -2.05 2.80
C ILE A 161 -15.65 -2.58 2.36
N SER A 162 -16.70 -2.39 3.17
CA SER A 162 -18.07 -2.83 2.84
C SER A 162 -18.66 -2.03 1.68
N LYS A 163 -18.18 -0.80 1.48
CA LYS A 163 -18.56 0.10 0.39
C LYS A 163 -17.60 0.02 -0.79
N HIS A 164 -16.72 -0.99 -0.84
CA HIS A 164 -15.78 -1.13 -1.95
C HIS A 164 -16.53 -1.41 -3.27
N LEU A 165 -16.39 -0.49 -4.22
CA LEU A 165 -16.92 -0.64 -5.57
C LEU A 165 -15.81 -1.12 -6.51
N ILE A 166 -16.13 -2.11 -7.34
CA ILE A 166 -15.22 -2.60 -8.38
C ILE A 166 -14.80 -1.43 -9.27
N LEU A 167 -13.49 -1.25 -9.35
CA LEU A 167 -12.87 -0.20 -10.16
C LEU A 167 -13.22 -0.36 -11.64
N LYS A 168 -13.54 0.75 -12.30
CA LYS A 168 -13.71 0.84 -13.76
C LYS A 168 -12.58 1.62 -14.44
N GLU A 169 -11.79 2.35 -13.66
CA GLU A 169 -10.69 3.18 -14.15
C GLU A 169 -9.35 2.70 -13.60
N PHE A 170 -8.39 2.55 -14.51
CA PHE A 170 -7.06 2.07 -14.24
C PHE A 170 -6.00 2.97 -14.89
N TYR A 171 -4.80 2.93 -14.33
CA TYR A 171 -3.58 3.37 -15.00
C TYR A 171 -3.05 2.29 -15.95
#